data_AF-A0A540LTM1-F1
#
_entry.id   AF-A0A540LTM1-F1
#
_cell.length_a   1.000
_cell.length_b   1.000
_cell.length_c   1.000
_cell.angle_alpha   90.00
_cell.angle_beta   90.00
_cell.angle_gamma   90.00
#
_symmetry.space_group_name_H-M   'P 1'
#
loop_
_entity.id
_entity.type
_entity.pdbx_description
1 polymer ?
#
loop_
_entity_poly.entity_id
_entity_poly.type
_entity_poly.pdbx_seq_one_letter_code
_entity_poly.pdbx_strand_id
1 'polypeptide(L)'
;MAATTPSPDEENVYMAKLTEQAERYEEMVEFIEKVSASTEKEELTIEERNLLSIAYKNVISARRASWRIISSTEQKKESRNNDDHDNSD
;
A
#
# COMPACT_ATOMS: atom_id res chain seq x y z
N MET A 1 19.18 32.42 15.84
CA MET A 1 18.86 31.74 14.57
C MET A 1 17.40 31.34 14.66
N ALA A 2 16.53 31.87 13.80
CA ALA A 2 15.11 31.50 13.82
C ALA A 2 14.99 30.08 13.27
N ALA A 3 14.37 29.17 14.04
CA ALA A 3 14.01 27.86 13.54
C ALA A 3 12.88 28.06 12.52
N THR A 4 13.18 27.88 11.23
CA THR A 4 12.14 27.79 10.20
C THR A 4 11.29 26.56 10.52
N THR A 5 10.01 26.78 10.81
CA THR A 5 9.04 25.69 10.95
C THR A 5 8.94 24.95 9.61
N PRO A 6 9.09 23.62 9.57
CA PRO A 6 8.97 22.85 8.34
C PRO A 6 7.55 23.02 7.77
N SER A 7 7.45 23.01 6.44
CA SER A 7 6.15 23.11 5.78
C SER A 7 5.31 21.84 6.05
N PRO A 8 3.97 21.90 5.92
CA PRO A 8 3.12 20.72 6.05
C PRO A 8 3.52 19.58 5.11
N ASP A 9 4.01 19.90 3.90
CA ASP A 9 4.49 18.91 2.94
C ASP A 9 5.78 18.25 3.39
N GLU A 10 6.73 19.01 3.96
CA GLU A 10 7.96 18.47 4.52
C GLU A 10 7.67 17.54 5.71
N GLU A 11 6.70 17.90 6.56
CA GLU A 11 6.25 17.05 7.67
C GLU A 11 5.59 15.76 7.17
N ASN A 12 4.71 15.84 6.16
CA ASN A 12 4.07 14.67 5.57
C ASN A 12 5.10 13.75 4.88
N VAL A 13 6.10 14.29 4.17
CA VAL A 13 7.19 13.49 3.58
C VAL A 13 8.03 12.82 4.67
N TYR A 14 8.31 13.52 5.77
CA TYR A 14 9.01 12.94 6.92
C TYR A 14 8.22 11.79 7.53
N MET A 15 6.91 11.97 7.76
CA MET A 15 6.03 10.93 8.29
C MET A 15 5.93 9.72 7.34
N ALA A 16 5.84 9.96 6.02
CA ALA A 16 5.85 8.90 5.02
C ALA A 16 7.13 8.02 5.13
N LYS A 17 8.31 8.65 5.25
CA LYS A 17 9.58 7.93 5.46
C LYS A 17 9.61 7.15 6.76
N LEU A 18 9.07 7.69 7.85
CA LEU A 18 9.00 6.99 9.13
C LEU A 18 8.07 5.78 9.06
N THR A 19 6.91 5.92 8.41
CA THR A 19 5.97 4.81 8.20
C THR A 19 6.51 3.74 7.26
N GLU A 20 7.30 4.12 6.24
CA GLU A 20 8.03 3.18 5.38
C GLU A 20 8.99 2.33 6.20
N GLN A 21 9.79 2.95 7.08
CA GLN A 21 10.72 2.25 7.98
C GLN A 21 10.00 1.32 8.96
N ALA A 22 8.75 1.63 9.30
CA ALA A 22 7.90 0.81 10.17
C ALA A 22 7.06 -0.22 9.42
N GLU A 23 7.18 -0.33 8.08
CA GLU A 23 6.36 -1.18 7.22
C GLU A 23 4.84 -0.91 7.33
N ARG A 24 4.45 0.29 7.77
CA ARG A 24 3.06 0.72 7.94
C ARG A 24 2.55 1.40 6.67
N TYR A 25 2.46 0.63 5.59
CA TYR A 25 2.18 1.18 4.25
C TYR A 25 0.77 1.77 4.08
N GLU A 26 -0.23 1.33 4.86
CA GLU A 26 -1.56 1.94 4.82
C GLU A 26 -1.53 3.39 5.34
N GLU A 27 -0.80 3.66 6.42
CA GLU A 27 -0.60 5.02 6.92
C GLU A 27 0.34 5.84 6.04
N MET A 28 1.35 5.19 5.44
CA MET A 28 2.23 5.84 4.47
C MET A 28 1.44 6.46 3.31
N VAL A 29 0.39 5.77 2.84
CA VAL A 29 -0.52 6.28 1.80
C VAL A 29 -1.20 7.57 2.27
N GLU A 30 -1.71 7.62 3.49
CA GLU A 30 -2.40 8.82 4.02
C GLU A 30 -1.50 10.06 4.06
N PHE A 31 -0.21 9.90 4.39
CA PHE A 31 0.72 11.02 4.43
C PHE A 31 1.11 11.49 3.02
N ILE A 32 1.41 10.56 2.11
CA ILE A 32 1.88 10.93 0.76
C ILE A 32 0.73 11.40 -0.16
N GLU A 33 -0.51 10.98 0.11
CA GLU A 33 -1.70 11.55 -0.55
C GLU A 33 -1.86 13.03 -0.22
N LYS A 34 -1.63 13.44 1.04
CA LYS A 34 -1.69 14.87 1.43
C LYS A 34 -0.67 15.71 0.67
N VAL A 35 0.54 15.19 0.47
CA VAL A 35 1.58 15.83 -0.35
C VAL A 35 1.12 15.97 -1.81
N SER A 36 0.47 14.94 -2.35
CA SER A 36 -0.05 14.98 -3.73
C SER A 36 -1.27 15.88 -3.93
N ALA A 37 -2.04 16.13 -2.86
CA ALA A 37 -3.22 16.99 -2.87
C ALA A 37 -2.91 18.45 -2.52
N SER A 38 -1.67 18.76 -2.12
CA SER A 38 -1.22 20.12 -1.81
C SER A 38 -1.32 21.03 -3.02
N THR A 39 -1.97 22.19 -2.88
CA THR A 39 -2.13 23.17 -3.95
C THR A 39 -0.94 24.11 -4.11
N GLU A 40 0.06 24.03 -3.21
CA GLU A 40 1.23 24.90 -3.23
C GLU A 40 2.30 24.44 -4.24
N LYS A 41 2.19 23.21 -4.76
CA LYS A 41 3.13 22.59 -5.69
C LYS A 41 2.41 22.14 -6.95
N GLU A 42 2.92 22.56 -8.10
CA GLU A 42 2.38 22.16 -9.41
C GLU A 42 2.75 20.71 -9.76
N GLU A 43 3.93 20.25 -9.33
CA GLU A 43 4.42 18.90 -9.60
C GLU A 43 5.11 18.23 -8.40
N LEU A 44 4.92 16.91 -8.28
CA LEU A 44 5.66 16.07 -7.34
C LEU A 44 7.11 15.90 -7.77
N THR A 45 8.02 16.07 -6.81
CA THR A 45 9.43 15.73 -6.98
C THR A 45 9.61 14.23 -7.24
N ILE A 46 10.79 13.86 -7.73
CA ILE A 46 11.13 12.46 -7.98
C ILE A 46 11.01 11.63 -6.69
N GLU A 47 11.45 12.18 -5.56
CA GLU A 47 11.38 11.52 -4.26
C GLU A 47 9.93 11.29 -3.81
N GLU A 48 9.09 12.32 -3.86
CA GLU A 48 7.68 12.24 -3.46
C GLU A 48 6.91 11.23 -4.34
N ARG A 49 7.18 11.22 -5.65
CA ARG A 49 6.59 10.26 -6.59
C ARG A 49 7.02 8.82 -6.32
N ASN A 50 8.27 8.62 -5.91
CA ASN A 50 8.78 7.31 -5.53
C ASN A 50 8.12 6.82 -4.24
N LEU A 51 8.01 7.68 -3.22
CA LEU A 51 7.31 7.36 -1.98
C LEU A 51 5.85 6.99 -2.24
N LEU A 52 5.16 7.76 -3.09
CA LEU A 52 3.78 7.47 -3.51
C LEU A 52 3.67 6.10 -4.16
N SER A 53 4.60 5.78 -5.05
CA SER A 53 4.66 4.47 -5.70
C SER A 53 4.91 3.33 -4.72
N ILE A 54 5.81 3.51 -3.77
CA ILE A 54 6.16 2.49 -2.76
C ILE A 54 4.95 2.22 -1.87
N ALA A 55 4.29 3.26 -1.37
CA ALA A 55 3.13 3.15 -0.49
C ALA A 55 2.02 2.30 -1.14
N TYR A 56 1.52 2.70 -2.31
CA TYR A 56 0.45 1.99 -2.99
C TYR A 56 0.85 0.58 -3.47
N LYS A 57 2.07 0.42 -4.00
CA LYS A 57 2.54 -0.91 -4.45
C LYS A 57 2.52 -1.91 -3.31
N ASN A 58 2.95 -1.54 -2.11
CA ASN A 58 2.98 -2.44 -0.97
C ASN A 58 1.57 -2.81 -0.49
N VAL A 59 0.67 -1.83 -0.31
CA VAL A 59 -0.72 -2.07 0.10
C VAL A 59 -1.43 -3.01 -0.89
N ILE A 60 -1.33 -2.72 -2.19
CA ILE A 60 -1.98 -3.52 -3.23
C ILE A 60 -1.33 -4.90 -3.35
N SER A 61 -0.02 -5.01 -3.21
CA SER A 61 0.69 -6.30 -3.30
C SER A 61 0.30 -7.23 -2.16
N ALA A 62 0.18 -6.71 -0.94
CA ALA A 62 -0.32 -7.46 0.20
C ALA A 62 -1.74 -7.99 -0.06
N ARG A 63 -2.66 -7.13 -0.51
CA ARG A 63 -4.04 -7.51 -0.85
C ARG A 63 -4.10 -8.57 -1.96
N ARG A 64 -3.28 -8.44 -3.00
CA ARG A 64 -3.16 -9.44 -4.08
C ARG A 64 -2.59 -10.78 -3.60
N ALA A 65 -1.65 -10.76 -2.66
CA ALA A 65 -1.13 -11.98 -2.05
C ALA A 65 -2.23 -12.70 -1.26
N SER A 66 -2.98 -11.98 -0.41
CA SER A 66 -4.14 -12.52 0.31
C SER A 66 -5.19 -13.10 -0.64
N TRP A 67 -5.54 -12.37 -1.71
CA TRP A 67 -6.49 -12.84 -2.71
C TRP A 67 -6.06 -14.16 -3.37
N ARG A 68 -4.78 -14.29 -3.76
CA ARG A 68 -4.25 -15.54 -4.34
C ARG A 68 -4.36 -16.72 -3.38
N ILE A 69 -4.08 -16.51 -2.10
CA ILE A 69 -4.18 -17.56 -1.08
C ILE A 69 -5.64 -18.00 -0.91
N ILE A 70 -6.57 -17.04 -0.84
CA ILE A 70 -8.00 -17.33 -0.71
C ILE A 70 -8.50 -18.10 -1.93
N SER A 71 -8.23 -17.59 -3.14
CA SER A 71 -8.67 -18.21 -4.40
C SER A 71 -8.09 -19.61 -4.61
N SER A 72 -6.80 -19.82 -4.30
CA SER A 72 -6.19 -21.16 -4.39
C SER A 72 -6.75 -22.13 -3.34
N THR A 73 -7.15 -21.63 -2.16
CA THR A 73 -7.81 -22.45 -1.13
C THR A 73 -9.22 -22.86 -1.55
N GLU A 74 -9.96 -21.97 -2.19
CA GLU A 74 -11.29 -22.23 -2.73
C GLU A 74 -11.24 -23.27 -3.85
N GLN A 75 -10.38 -23.09 -4.86
CA GLN A 75 -10.19 -24.05 -5.95
C GLN A 75 -9.85 -25.45 -5.44
N LYS A 76 -8.97 -25.54 -4.43
CA LYS A 76 -8.59 -26.84 -3.83
C LYS A 76 -9.75 -27.52 -3.09
N LYS A 77 -10.69 -26.75 -2.53
CA LYS A 77 -11.91 -27.32 -1.90
C LYS A 77 -12.87 -27.84 -2.95
N GLU A 78 -13.09 -27.07 -4.03
CA GLU A 78 -13.95 -27.50 -5.15
C GLU A 78 -13.43 -28.78 -5.81
N SER A 79 -12.10 -28.91 -5.99
CA SER A 79 -11.52 -30.13 -6.58
C SER A 79 -11.85 -31.37 -5.75
N ARG A 80 -11.71 -31.28 -4.42
CA ARG A 80 -11.99 -32.40 -3.49
C ARG A 80 -13.46 -32.79 -3.49
N ASN A 81 -14.37 -31.81 -3.48
CA ASN A 81 -15.80 -32.10 -3.51
C ASN A 81 -16.20 -32.81 -4.82
N ASN A 82 -15.56 -32.49 -5.94
CA ASN A 82 -15.80 -33.17 -7.21
C ASN A 82 -15.27 -34.62 -7.19
N ASP A 83 -14.08 -34.85 -6.63
CA ASP A 83 -13.50 -36.19 -6.48
C ASP A 83 -14.35 -37.10 -5.57
N ASP A 84 -14.93 -36.55 -4.51
CA ASP A 84 -15.82 -37.29 -3.61
C ASP A 84 -17.16 -37.63 -4.28
N HIS A 85 -17.67 -36.77 -5.17
CA HIS A 85 -18.92 -37.01 -5.87
C HIS A 85 -18.79 -38.08 -6.97
N ASP A 86 -17.64 -38.12 -7.66
CA ASP A 86 -17.34 -39.09 -8.73
C ASP A 86 -17.03 -40.50 -8.18
N ASN A 87 -16.59 -40.61 -6.92
CA ASN A 87 -16.37 -41.89 -6.24
C ASN A 87 -17.62 -42.45 -5.52
N SER A 88 -18.75 -41.73 -5.54
CA SER A 88 -19.99 -42.15 -4.85
C SER A 88 -21.11 -42.62 -5.78
N ASP A 89 -20.93 -42.51 -7.10
CA ASP A 89 -21.77 -43.13 -8.15
C ASP A 89 -21.14 -44.43 -8.68
#